data_AF-A0A7Y5Q453-F1
#
_entry.id   AF-A0A7Y5Q453-F1
#
_cell.length_a   1.000
_cell.length_b   1.000
_cell.length_c   1.000
_cell.angle_alpha   90.00
_cell.angle_beta   90.00
_cell.angle_gamma   90.00
#
_symmetry.space_group_name_H-M   'P 1'
#
loop_
_entity.id
_entity.type
_entity.pdbx_description
1 polymer ?
#
loop_
_entity_poly.entity_id
_entity_poly.type
_entity_poly.pdbx_seq_one_letter_code
_entity_poly.pdbx_strand_id
1 'polypeptide(L)'
;MTLDDLLDVVGTLDDAGGDDAARVRFRRHIAKHVQKAGPLRDHVQSCLRSKGPQYHRALQDLVNHAGSLIGFDVEYGRYAGVAGEIGHDGLWKADDFALVIEVKTTDAFSIKTAVLLNYINELVSAGRLTTPGKTCGLYVVGRADQQANQLEAAIIAENNSDRLRVASVESILNLVELVEAGVVTRTEALMLLRPSGVWVDDLVALLSRATSEQAVPAAEDGADSVVPEPPPTATRTAGTCCLLSSVSDDRERTAEQAIRALLDTGWYAFGEKTPVRKLVAPGARICLYQSGKGVVAEATIASEAERGVAPALTPLAREKYPWRFKVVQPRLFFDQPVVVSDVTFREKLDAFQNRDPAGSWAWFVQAAREVTEHDYLLLTNGHQVR
;
A
#
# COMPACT_ATOMS: atom_id res chain seq x y z
N MET A 1 9.92 14.09 -11.38
CA MET A 1 9.65 13.49 -12.70
C MET A 1 8.57 12.45 -12.51
N THR A 2 7.54 12.44 -13.35
CA THR A 2 6.48 11.42 -13.24
C THR A 2 6.97 10.07 -13.79
N LEU A 3 6.19 9.00 -13.59
CA LEU A 3 6.51 7.71 -14.21
C LEU A 3 6.41 7.80 -15.73
N ASP A 4 5.41 8.50 -16.27
CA ASP A 4 5.20 8.61 -17.71
C ASP A 4 6.36 9.37 -18.37
N ASP A 5 6.78 10.51 -17.79
CA ASP A 5 7.97 11.23 -18.27
C ASP A 5 9.22 10.33 -18.26
N LEU A 6 9.38 9.52 -17.21
CA LEU A 6 10.50 8.59 -17.10
C LEU A 6 10.45 7.55 -18.21
N LEU A 7 9.30 6.92 -18.44
CA LEU A 7 9.10 5.91 -19.49
C LEU A 7 9.31 6.50 -20.89
N ASP A 8 8.87 7.74 -21.12
CA ASP A 8 9.10 8.45 -22.38
C ASP A 8 10.59 8.69 -22.64
N VAL A 9 11.35 9.04 -21.60
CA VAL A 9 12.81 9.26 -21.70
C VAL A 9 13.58 7.94 -21.83
N VAL A 10 13.21 6.90 -21.08
CA VAL A 10 13.93 5.61 -21.12
C VAL A 10 13.53 4.75 -22.32
N GLY A 11 12.37 4.98 -22.92
CA GLY A 11 11.82 4.20 -24.02
C GLY A 11 11.10 2.93 -23.57
N THR A 12 10.73 2.10 -24.54
CA THR A 12 9.94 0.87 -24.33
C THR A 12 10.72 -0.15 -23.49
N LEU A 13 10.25 -0.42 -22.28
CA LEU A 13 10.77 -1.51 -21.44
C LEU A 13 10.53 -2.85 -22.15
N ASP A 14 11.60 -3.55 -22.51
CA ASP A 14 11.58 -4.90 -23.09
C ASP A 14 12.83 -5.69 -22.65
N ASP A 15 12.97 -6.94 -23.09
CA ASP A 15 14.11 -7.80 -22.75
C ASP A 15 15.32 -7.63 -23.70
N ALA A 16 15.41 -6.52 -24.44
CA ALA A 16 16.57 -6.25 -25.28
C ALA A 16 17.87 -6.28 -24.44
N GLY A 17 18.92 -6.84 -25.04
CA GLY A 17 20.25 -6.90 -24.44
C GLY A 17 21.01 -5.57 -24.56
N GLY A 18 22.02 -5.40 -23.71
CA GLY A 18 22.96 -4.26 -23.76
C GLY A 18 22.80 -3.27 -22.61
N ASP A 19 23.90 -2.59 -22.29
CA ASP A 19 24.02 -1.68 -21.14
C ASP A 19 23.19 -0.39 -21.27
N ASP A 20 22.73 -0.11 -22.49
CA ASP A 20 21.86 1.01 -22.83
C ASP A 20 20.48 0.53 -23.34
N ALA A 21 20.06 -0.69 -22.99
CA ALA A 21 18.66 -1.09 -23.17
C ALA A 21 17.74 -0.28 -22.24
N ALA A 22 16.49 -0.05 -22.66
CA ALA A 22 15.52 0.74 -21.91
C ALA A 22 15.34 0.25 -20.46
N ARG A 23 15.25 -1.07 -20.26
CA ARG A 23 15.17 -1.68 -18.92
C ARG A 23 16.39 -1.35 -18.04
N VAL A 24 17.59 -1.31 -18.61
CA VAL A 24 18.81 -1.02 -17.85
C VAL A 24 18.84 0.46 -17.47
N ARG A 25 18.45 1.36 -18.38
CA ARG A 25 18.30 2.79 -18.06
C ARG A 25 17.25 3.01 -16.96
N PHE A 26 16.10 2.35 -17.05
CA PHE A 26 15.04 2.44 -16.05
C PHE A 26 15.52 1.97 -14.67
N ARG A 27 16.09 0.75 -14.59
CA ARG A 27 16.64 0.18 -13.34
C ARG A 27 17.74 1.07 -12.75
N ARG A 28 18.63 1.61 -13.59
CA ARG A 28 19.67 2.56 -13.15
C ARG A 28 19.07 3.87 -12.64
N HIS A 29 18.00 4.35 -13.27
CA HIS A 29 17.32 5.57 -12.83
C HIS A 29 16.67 5.38 -11.47
N ILE A 30 15.85 4.33 -11.28
CA ILE A 30 15.19 4.07 -9.99
C ILE A 30 16.21 3.81 -8.88
N ALA A 31 17.29 3.07 -9.17
CA ALA A 31 18.38 2.81 -8.23
C ALA A 31 19.17 4.07 -7.84
N LYS A 32 19.12 5.14 -8.63
CA LYS A 32 19.84 6.40 -8.33
C LYS A 32 18.93 7.48 -7.74
N HIS A 33 17.66 7.52 -8.16
CA HIS A 33 16.78 8.66 -7.90
C HIS A 33 15.55 8.33 -7.04
N VAL A 34 15.18 7.05 -6.94
CA VAL A 34 13.99 6.59 -6.19
C VAL A 34 14.45 5.91 -4.90
N GLN A 35 15.09 6.67 -4.00
CA GLN A 35 15.72 6.10 -2.79
C GLN A 35 14.84 6.15 -1.54
N LYS A 36 13.68 6.79 -1.63
CA LYS A 36 12.72 6.95 -0.52
C LYS A 36 11.39 6.28 -0.87
N ALA A 37 10.64 5.91 0.15
CA ALA A 37 9.34 5.26 0.01
C ALA A 37 8.31 6.14 -0.71
N GLY A 38 8.35 7.46 -0.50
CA GLY A 38 7.43 8.41 -1.15
C GLY A 38 7.48 8.36 -2.68
N PRO A 39 8.62 8.65 -3.31
CA PRO A 39 8.76 8.59 -4.77
C PRO A 39 8.52 7.17 -5.33
N LEU A 40 8.92 6.13 -4.61
CA LEU A 40 8.63 4.74 -4.99
C LEU A 40 7.12 4.50 -5.04
N ARG A 41 6.39 4.89 -3.99
CA ARG A 41 4.94 4.78 -3.90
C ARG A 41 4.25 5.58 -5.00
N ASP A 42 4.72 6.77 -5.32
CA ASP A 42 4.16 7.58 -6.41
C ASP A 42 4.22 6.86 -7.75
N HIS A 43 5.39 6.29 -8.10
CA HIS A 43 5.55 5.52 -9.34
C HIS A 43 4.71 4.24 -9.34
N VAL A 44 4.71 3.49 -8.24
CA VAL A 44 3.95 2.26 -8.12
C VAL A 44 2.45 2.51 -8.26
N GLN A 45 1.91 3.55 -7.62
CA GLN A 45 0.50 3.89 -7.77
C GLN A 45 0.17 4.38 -9.19
N SER A 46 1.11 5.04 -9.88
CA SER A 46 0.96 5.34 -11.30
C SER A 46 0.80 4.08 -12.14
N CYS A 47 1.57 3.02 -11.85
CA CYS A 47 1.41 1.72 -12.51
C CYS A 47 0.04 1.09 -12.24
N LEU A 48 -0.45 1.15 -11.00
CA LEU A 48 -1.72 0.50 -10.61
C LEU A 48 -2.97 1.19 -11.17
N ARG A 49 -2.88 2.48 -11.49
CA ARG A 49 -3.97 3.23 -12.15
C ARG A 49 -3.96 3.10 -13.67
N SER A 50 -2.80 2.79 -14.25
CA SER A 50 -2.60 2.79 -15.69
C SER A 50 -2.73 1.39 -16.27
N LYS A 51 -3.11 1.29 -17.55
CA LYS A 51 -3.24 0.01 -18.25
C LYS A 51 -2.16 -0.11 -19.30
N GLY A 52 -1.62 -1.31 -19.46
CA GLY A 52 -0.72 -1.65 -20.57
C GLY A 52 0.57 -2.33 -20.12
N PRO A 53 1.27 -2.98 -21.06
CA PRO A 53 2.44 -3.82 -20.75
C PRO A 53 3.60 -3.02 -20.16
N GLN A 54 3.78 -1.75 -20.55
CA GLN A 54 4.83 -0.89 -19.99
C GLN A 54 4.68 -0.69 -18.48
N TYR A 55 3.45 -0.43 -18.01
CA TYR A 55 3.17 -0.26 -16.58
C TYR A 55 3.32 -1.55 -15.78
N HIS A 56 3.03 -2.70 -16.39
CA HIS A 56 3.25 -4.01 -15.74
C HIS A 56 4.74 -4.28 -15.57
N ARG A 57 5.54 -4.02 -16.61
CA ARG A 57 7.01 -4.17 -16.60
C ARG A 57 7.67 -3.18 -15.62
N ALA A 58 7.19 -1.94 -15.60
CA ALA A 58 7.63 -0.94 -14.64
C ALA A 58 7.27 -1.34 -13.20
N LEU A 59 6.05 -1.85 -12.96
CA LEU A 59 5.65 -2.34 -11.63
C LEU A 59 6.53 -3.49 -11.16
N GLN A 60 6.84 -4.44 -12.05
CA GLN A 60 7.76 -5.54 -11.73
C GLN A 60 9.11 -5.02 -11.23
N ASP A 61 9.73 -4.10 -11.97
CA ASP A 61 11.02 -3.52 -11.57
C ASP A 61 10.91 -2.63 -10.32
N LEU A 62 9.82 -1.87 -10.14
CA LEU A 62 9.61 -1.06 -8.94
C LEU A 62 9.39 -1.91 -7.68
N VAL A 63 8.67 -3.04 -7.80
CA VAL A 63 8.53 -4.01 -6.71
C VAL A 63 9.88 -4.61 -6.35
N ASN A 64 10.68 -5.00 -7.35
CA ASN A 64 12.04 -5.48 -7.11
C ASN A 64 12.92 -4.42 -6.43
N HIS A 65 12.83 -3.17 -6.87
CA HIS A 65 13.53 -2.05 -6.23
C HIS A 65 13.07 -1.83 -4.78
N ALA A 66 11.78 -2.06 -4.46
CA ALA A 66 11.29 -2.07 -3.08
C ALA A 66 12.01 -3.12 -2.22
N GLY A 67 12.28 -4.32 -2.78
CA GLY A 67 13.11 -5.34 -2.14
C GLY A 67 14.51 -4.82 -1.78
N SER A 68 15.14 -4.06 -2.68
CA SER A 68 16.43 -3.43 -2.41
C SER A 68 16.36 -2.41 -1.28
N LEU A 69 15.30 -1.59 -1.24
CA LEU A 69 15.10 -0.60 -0.16
C LEU A 69 14.82 -1.27 1.20
N ILE A 70 14.16 -2.43 1.22
CA ILE A 70 13.98 -3.25 2.43
C ILE A 70 15.32 -3.83 2.91
N GLY A 71 16.27 -4.05 2.01
CA GLY A 71 17.63 -4.50 2.32
C GLY A 71 18.02 -5.84 1.73
N PHE A 72 17.27 -6.38 0.77
CA PHE A 72 17.66 -7.56 0.02
C PHE A 72 18.69 -7.22 -1.07
N ASP A 73 19.55 -8.20 -1.40
CA ASP A 73 20.28 -8.21 -2.66
C ASP A 73 19.33 -8.69 -3.77
N VAL A 74 19.03 -7.80 -4.73
CA VAL A 74 17.97 -8.02 -5.71
C VAL A 74 18.54 -8.26 -7.09
N GLU A 75 18.18 -9.41 -7.64
CA GLU A 75 18.36 -9.71 -9.05
C GLU A 75 17.02 -9.54 -9.77
N TYR A 76 17.00 -8.64 -10.75
CA TYR A 76 15.81 -8.36 -11.54
C TYR A 76 15.58 -9.43 -12.60
N GLY A 77 14.35 -9.93 -12.69
CA GLY A 77 13.94 -10.90 -13.69
C GLY A 77 13.75 -10.32 -15.10
N ARG A 78 13.28 -11.18 -15.99
CA ARG A 78 12.90 -10.85 -17.37
C ARG A 78 11.44 -10.41 -17.41
N TYR A 79 11.05 -9.69 -18.46
CA TYR A 79 9.64 -9.33 -18.66
C TYR A 79 8.85 -10.39 -19.41
N ALA A 80 9.53 -11.23 -20.20
CA ALA A 80 8.93 -12.33 -20.94
C ALA A 80 9.71 -13.63 -20.70
N GLY A 81 8.95 -14.72 -20.51
CA GLY A 81 9.51 -16.06 -20.44
C GLY A 81 10.15 -16.47 -21.76
N VAL A 82 11.33 -17.08 -21.69
CA VAL A 82 12.05 -17.64 -22.83
C VAL A 82 12.28 -19.12 -22.60
N ALA A 83 12.10 -19.92 -23.65
CA ALA A 83 12.33 -21.36 -23.56
C ALA A 83 13.77 -21.66 -23.13
N GLY A 84 13.93 -22.46 -22.08
CA GLY A 84 15.23 -22.83 -21.52
C GLY A 84 15.83 -21.84 -20.51
N GLU A 85 15.15 -20.73 -20.22
CA GLU A 85 15.53 -19.74 -19.22
C GLU A 85 14.52 -19.73 -18.07
N ILE A 86 14.99 -19.46 -16.86
CA ILE A 86 14.14 -19.45 -15.66
C ILE A 86 13.33 -18.15 -15.62
N GLY A 87 12.00 -18.25 -15.57
CA GLY A 87 11.08 -17.16 -15.88
C GLY A 87 10.61 -16.27 -14.71
N HIS A 88 11.31 -16.22 -13.58
CA HIS A 88 10.87 -15.44 -12.43
C HIS A 88 10.94 -13.92 -12.67
N ASP A 89 10.08 -13.16 -11.98
CA ASP A 89 10.03 -11.70 -12.10
C ASP A 89 11.17 -11.00 -11.33
N GLY A 90 11.68 -11.66 -10.29
CA GLY A 90 12.80 -11.19 -9.49
C GLY A 90 13.27 -12.22 -8.48
N LEU A 91 14.48 -12.05 -7.98
CA LEU A 91 15.08 -12.92 -6.98
C LEU A 91 15.72 -12.06 -5.89
N TRP A 92 15.15 -12.08 -4.70
CA TRP A 92 15.62 -11.30 -3.55
C TRP A 92 16.39 -12.21 -2.61
N LYS A 93 17.67 -11.92 -2.36
CA LYS A 93 18.55 -12.73 -1.53
C LYS A 93 18.90 -11.98 -0.25
N ALA A 94 18.94 -12.69 0.85
CA ALA A 94 19.39 -12.17 2.13
C ALA A 94 20.02 -13.29 2.96
N ASP A 95 21.29 -13.13 3.30
CA ASP A 95 22.12 -14.09 4.02
C ASP A 95 21.93 -15.53 3.52
N ASP A 96 21.07 -16.29 4.20
CA ASP A 96 20.82 -17.70 3.98
C ASP A 96 19.45 -18.02 3.36
N PHE A 97 18.74 -17.01 2.89
CA PHE A 97 17.37 -17.11 2.40
C PHE A 97 17.18 -16.37 1.08
N ALA A 98 16.29 -16.90 0.24
CA ALA A 98 15.88 -16.24 -0.99
C ALA A 98 14.36 -16.21 -1.17
N LEU A 99 13.86 -15.11 -1.72
CA LEU A 99 12.51 -14.98 -2.24
C LEU A 99 12.53 -14.99 -3.76
N VAL A 100 11.79 -15.92 -4.37
CA VAL A 100 11.50 -15.87 -5.80
C VAL A 100 10.21 -15.09 -5.98
N ILE A 101 10.26 -13.99 -6.70
CA ILE A 101 9.16 -13.03 -6.82
C ILE A 101 8.37 -13.29 -8.09
N GLU A 102 7.05 -13.15 -7.98
CA GLU A 102 6.11 -13.08 -9.10
C GLU A 102 5.15 -11.90 -8.86
N VAL A 103 5.11 -10.94 -9.77
CA VAL A 103 4.28 -9.73 -9.69
C VAL A 103 3.03 -9.89 -10.54
N LYS A 104 1.87 -9.54 -9.98
CA LYS A 104 0.58 -9.61 -10.68
C LYS A 104 -0.19 -8.31 -10.50
N THR A 105 -0.49 -7.60 -11.58
CA THR A 105 -1.26 -6.34 -11.57
C THR A 105 -2.77 -6.54 -11.40
N THR A 106 -3.25 -7.79 -11.43
CA THR A 106 -4.65 -8.23 -11.37
C THR A 106 -5.52 -7.61 -12.47
N ASP A 107 -5.67 -8.37 -13.58
CA ASP A 107 -6.92 -8.57 -14.32
C ASP A 107 -6.68 -9.65 -15.42
N ALA A 108 -7.57 -10.65 -15.48
CA ALA A 108 -7.81 -11.64 -16.54
C ALA A 108 -7.24 -13.08 -16.51
N PHE A 109 -6.32 -13.49 -15.61
CA PHE A 109 -5.84 -14.89 -15.60
C PHE A 109 -5.77 -15.54 -14.22
N SER A 110 -6.10 -16.83 -14.15
CA SER A 110 -5.95 -17.62 -12.94
C SER A 110 -4.47 -17.75 -12.57
N ILE A 111 -4.12 -17.30 -11.36
CA ILE A 111 -2.77 -17.43 -10.82
C ILE A 111 -2.60 -18.88 -10.34
N LYS A 112 -1.57 -19.57 -10.83
CA LYS A 112 -1.29 -20.97 -10.49
C LYS A 112 -0.04 -21.06 -9.63
N THR A 113 -0.17 -21.66 -8.46
CA THR A 113 0.92 -21.98 -7.51
C THR A 113 2.11 -22.66 -8.19
N ALA A 114 1.83 -23.59 -9.11
CA ALA A 114 2.82 -24.40 -9.82
C ALA A 114 3.87 -23.57 -10.59
N VAL A 115 3.54 -22.37 -11.06
CA VAL A 115 4.47 -21.52 -11.82
C VAL A 115 5.68 -21.18 -10.97
N LEU A 116 5.44 -20.57 -9.81
CA LEU A 116 6.52 -20.14 -8.93
C LEU A 116 7.25 -21.31 -8.27
N LEU A 117 6.55 -22.41 -7.97
CA LEU A 117 7.18 -23.65 -7.50
C LEU A 117 8.13 -24.24 -8.53
N ASN A 118 7.77 -24.21 -9.82
CA ASN A 118 8.66 -24.67 -10.89
C ASN A 118 9.90 -23.79 -11.00
N TYR A 119 9.75 -22.45 -10.95
CA TYR A 119 10.91 -21.56 -10.94
C TYR A 119 11.85 -21.82 -9.77
N ILE A 120 11.31 -22.06 -8.56
CA ILE A 120 12.11 -22.45 -7.40
C ILE A 120 12.87 -23.75 -7.68
N ASN A 121 12.19 -24.78 -8.20
CA ASN A 121 12.81 -26.07 -8.49
C ASN A 121 13.91 -25.93 -9.57
N GLU A 122 13.69 -25.12 -10.60
CA GLU A 122 14.67 -24.86 -11.66
C GLU A 122 15.89 -24.12 -11.12
N LEU A 123 15.71 -23.11 -10.25
CA LEU A 123 16.81 -22.36 -9.63
C LEU A 123 17.65 -23.25 -8.70
N VAL A 124 17.01 -24.12 -7.92
CA VAL A 124 17.70 -25.11 -7.09
C VAL A 124 18.45 -26.12 -7.97
N SER A 125 17.83 -26.62 -9.03
CA SER A 125 18.47 -27.57 -9.96
C SER A 125 19.67 -26.95 -10.68
N ALA A 126 19.61 -25.66 -10.98
CA ALA A 126 20.72 -24.90 -11.56
C ALA A 126 21.80 -24.50 -10.54
N GLY A 127 21.66 -24.86 -9.26
CA GLY A 127 22.61 -24.51 -8.19
C GLY A 127 22.62 -23.02 -7.83
N ARG A 128 21.62 -22.25 -8.27
CA ARG A 128 21.51 -20.81 -8.00
C ARG A 128 20.89 -20.49 -6.65
N LEU A 129 20.20 -21.47 -6.06
CA LEU A 129 19.60 -21.41 -4.73
C LEU A 129 20.02 -22.62 -3.90
N THR A 130 20.28 -22.40 -2.62
CA THR A 130 20.56 -23.47 -1.66
C THR A 130 19.29 -24.24 -1.28
N THR A 131 19.51 -25.45 -0.75
CA THR A 131 18.60 -26.54 -0.33
C THR A 131 17.14 -26.15 0.05
N PRO A 132 16.16 -27.06 -0.16
CA PRO A 132 14.77 -26.88 0.29
C PRO A 132 14.66 -26.37 1.74
N GLY A 133 13.78 -25.40 1.99
CA GLY A 133 13.58 -24.75 3.30
C GLY A 133 14.30 -23.40 3.47
N LYS A 134 15.20 -23.03 2.56
CA LYS A 134 15.88 -21.72 2.50
C LYS A 134 15.42 -20.83 1.35
N THR A 135 14.33 -21.21 0.69
CA THR A 135 13.74 -20.47 -0.41
C THR A 135 12.23 -20.45 -0.24
N CYS A 136 11.61 -19.31 -0.52
CA CYS A 136 10.16 -19.16 -0.58
C CYS A 136 9.78 -18.40 -1.85
N GLY A 137 8.64 -18.74 -2.45
CA GLY A 137 8.03 -17.95 -3.51
C GLY A 137 7.13 -16.87 -2.90
N LEU A 138 7.24 -15.64 -3.36
CA LEU A 138 6.35 -14.55 -2.98
C LEU A 138 5.60 -14.01 -4.20
N TYR A 139 4.29 -14.21 -4.20
CA TYR A 139 3.41 -13.51 -5.11
C TYR A 139 3.14 -12.09 -4.57
N VAL A 140 3.42 -11.07 -5.39
CA VAL A 140 3.12 -9.67 -5.08
C VAL A 140 1.97 -9.21 -5.96
N VAL A 141 0.80 -9.04 -5.36
CA VAL A 141 -0.44 -8.69 -6.08
C VAL A 141 -0.74 -7.19 -6.00
N GLY A 142 -1.10 -6.58 -7.11
CA GLY A 142 -1.48 -5.16 -7.19
C GLY A 142 -2.76 -4.86 -6.43
N ARG A 143 -3.68 -5.83 -6.37
CA ARG A 143 -4.94 -5.76 -5.62
C ARG A 143 -5.14 -7.03 -4.80
N ALA A 144 -5.64 -6.86 -3.57
CA ALA A 144 -6.00 -7.98 -2.69
C ALA A 144 -7.43 -8.44 -2.96
N ASP A 145 -7.70 -8.85 -4.20
CA ASP A 145 -9.03 -9.16 -4.70
C ASP A 145 -9.36 -10.67 -4.66
N GLN A 146 -10.47 -11.07 -5.29
CA GLN A 146 -10.89 -12.47 -5.34
C GLN A 146 -9.83 -13.41 -5.93
N GLN A 147 -9.00 -12.97 -6.88
CA GLN A 147 -7.96 -13.81 -7.48
C GLN A 147 -6.84 -14.08 -6.48
N ALA A 148 -6.45 -13.07 -5.70
CA ALA A 148 -5.49 -13.25 -4.60
C ALA A 148 -5.99 -14.27 -3.57
N ASN A 149 -7.31 -14.32 -3.29
CA ASN A 149 -7.87 -15.30 -2.36
C ASN A 149 -7.95 -16.71 -2.95
N GLN A 150 -8.23 -16.84 -4.24
CA GLN A 150 -8.16 -18.13 -4.92
C GLN A 150 -6.74 -18.69 -4.87
N LEU A 151 -5.74 -17.82 -5.02
CA LEU A 151 -4.33 -18.19 -4.86
C LEU A 151 -4.00 -18.60 -3.42
N GLU A 152 -4.43 -17.84 -2.41
CA GLU A 152 -4.27 -18.22 -0.99
C GLU A 152 -4.91 -19.59 -0.70
N ALA A 153 -6.16 -19.80 -1.14
CA ALA A 153 -6.87 -21.05 -0.97
C ALA A 153 -6.15 -22.23 -1.65
N ALA A 154 -5.61 -22.02 -2.86
CA ALA A 154 -4.82 -23.03 -3.56
C ALA A 154 -3.52 -23.37 -2.82
N ILE A 155 -2.78 -22.36 -2.32
CA ILE A 155 -1.57 -22.57 -1.51
C ILE A 155 -1.87 -23.44 -0.28
N ILE A 156 -2.98 -23.18 0.41
CA ILE A 156 -3.40 -23.95 1.59
C ILE A 156 -3.82 -25.37 1.19
N ALA A 157 -4.68 -25.50 0.17
CA ALA A 157 -5.21 -26.80 -0.28
C ALA A 157 -4.11 -27.73 -0.81
N GLU A 158 -3.07 -27.16 -1.44
CA GLU A 158 -1.91 -27.90 -1.96
C GLU A 158 -0.79 -28.07 -0.92
N ASN A 159 -0.99 -27.64 0.32
CA ASN A 159 -0.02 -27.74 1.42
C ASN A 159 1.34 -27.11 1.09
N ASN A 160 1.32 -25.90 0.51
CA ASN A 160 2.51 -25.15 0.11
C ASN A 160 2.75 -23.89 0.98
N SER A 161 2.09 -23.75 2.14
CA SER A 161 2.17 -22.56 3.01
C SER A 161 3.57 -22.30 3.60
N ASP A 162 4.41 -23.34 3.65
CA ASP A 162 5.83 -23.26 4.03
C ASP A 162 6.74 -22.83 2.86
N ARG A 163 6.22 -22.83 1.64
CA ARG A 163 6.98 -22.56 0.41
C ARG A 163 6.49 -21.35 -0.37
N LEU A 164 5.23 -20.94 -0.21
CA LEU A 164 4.61 -19.85 -0.95
C LEU A 164 3.93 -18.85 -0.02
N ARG A 165 4.08 -17.57 -0.35
CA ARG A 165 3.44 -16.44 0.33
C ARG A 165 2.79 -15.51 -0.69
N VAL A 166 1.80 -14.75 -0.23
CA VAL A 166 1.14 -13.71 -1.02
C VAL A 166 1.19 -12.41 -0.22
N ALA A 167 1.57 -11.31 -0.87
CA ALA A 167 1.53 -9.97 -0.30
C ALA A 167 0.92 -9.00 -1.31
N SER A 168 0.20 -7.98 -0.84
CA SER A 168 -0.19 -6.87 -1.71
C SER A 168 1.00 -5.94 -1.94
N VAL A 169 1.03 -5.26 -3.09
CA VAL A 169 2.00 -4.19 -3.37
C VAL A 169 1.98 -3.12 -2.27
N GLU A 170 0.79 -2.75 -1.78
CA GLU A 170 0.62 -1.80 -0.68
C GLU A 170 1.30 -2.29 0.62
N SER A 171 1.22 -3.59 0.93
CA SER A 171 1.91 -4.16 2.09
C SER A 171 3.44 -4.08 1.96
N ILE A 172 3.98 -4.31 0.76
CA ILE A 172 5.42 -4.18 0.49
C ILE A 172 5.86 -2.72 0.64
N LEU A 173 5.11 -1.76 0.09
CA LEU A 173 5.41 -0.33 0.24
C LEU A 173 5.37 0.13 1.70
N ASN A 174 4.36 -0.32 2.47
CA ASN A 174 4.29 -0.03 3.90
C ASN A 174 5.51 -0.60 4.65
N LEU A 175 6.00 -1.78 4.25
CA LEU A 175 7.20 -2.34 4.84
C LEU A 175 8.46 -1.50 4.52
N VAL A 176 8.58 -0.98 3.29
CA VAL A 176 9.65 -0.03 2.94
C VAL A 176 9.61 1.20 3.84
N GLU A 177 8.42 1.78 4.07
CA GLU A 177 8.25 2.95 4.94
C GLU A 177 8.62 2.66 6.39
N LEU A 178 8.23 1.49 6.92
CA LEU A 178 8.58 1.09 8.27
C LEU A 178 10.08 0.89 8.44
N VAL A 179 10.76 0.36 7.41
CA VAL A 179 12.23 0.23 7.39
C VAL A 179 12.90 1.59 7.29
N GLU A 180 12.43 2.48 6.40
CA GLU A 180 12.94 3.85 6.27
C GLU A 180 12.78 4.65 7.55
N ALA A 181 11.65 4.50 8.25
CA ALA A 181 11.36 5.17 9.51
C ALA A 181 12.12 4.56 10.72
N GLY A 182 12.83 3.45 10.54
CA GLY A 182 13.50 2.73 11.62
C GLY A 182 12.57 1.96 12.55
N VAL A 183 11.26 1.92 12.25
CA VAL A 183 10.25 1.19 13.04
C VAL A 183 10.42 -0.32 12.92
N VAL A 184 10.93 -0.79 11.77
CA VAL A 184 11.23 -2.20 11.50
C VAL A 184 12.66 -2.30 11.00
N THR A 185 13.49 -3.13 11.63
CA THR A 185 14.84 -3.40 11.13
C THR A 185 14.79 -4.26 9.87
N ARG A 186 15.87 -4.27 9.08
CA ARG A 186 15.99 -5.13 7.88
C ARG A 186 15.76 -6.61 8.23
N THR A 187 16.33 -7.07 9.35
CA THR A 187 16.17 -8.44 9.84
C THR A 187 14.72 -8.78 10.19
N GLU A 188 13.98 -7.85 10.79
CA GLU A 188 12.56 -8.07 11.09
C GLU A 188 11.69 -8.03 9.83
N ALA A 189 12.01 -7.16 8.86
CA ALA A 189 11.35 -7.16 7.57
C ALA A 189 11.53 -8.51 6.84
N LEU A 190 12.73 -9.09 6.92
CA LEU A 190 13.02 -10.45 6.46
C LEU A 190 12.15 -11.49 7.17
N MET A 191 12.02 -11.42 8.50
CA MET A 191 11.18 -12.34 9.28
C MET A 191 9.70 -12.27 8.87
N LEU A 192 9.17 -11.08 8.58
CA LEU A 192 7.77 -10.90 8.18
C LEU A 192 7.45 -11.54 6.82
N LEU A 193 8.42 -11.54 5.89
CA LEU A 193 8.28 -12.11 4.56
C LEU A 193 8.60 -13.61 4.48
N ARG A 194 9.35 -14.14 5.46
CA ARG A 194 9.62 -15.58 5.60
C ARG A 194 8.34 -16.32 6.08
N PRO A 195 8.11 -17.58 5.63
CA PRO A 195 7.17 -18.50 6.29
C PRO A 195 7.38 -18.50 7.80
N SER A 196 6.29 -18.34 8.56
CA SER A 196 6.39 -18.21 10.01
C SER A 196 7.03 -19.46 10.62
N GLY A 197 8.00 -19.27 11.50
CA GLY A 197 8.59 -20.35 12.28
C GLY A 197 7.61 -20.91 13.31
N VAL A 198 7.99 -22.04 13.91
CA VAL A 198 7.20 -22.67 14.98
C VAL A 198 7.16 -21.81 16.25
N TRP A 199 8.23 -21.04 16.49
CA TRP A 199 8.35 -20.16 17.66
C TRP A 199 7.72 -18.81 17.37
N VAL A 200 6.77 -18.39 18.22
CA VAL A 200 6.05 -17.11 18.08
C VAL A 200 6.81 -15.93 18.70
N ASP A 201 7.81 -16.21 19.54
CA ASP A 201 8.54 -15.21 20.34
C ASP A 201 9.16 -14.11 19.47
N ASP A 202 9.67 -14.45 18.28
CA ASP A 202 10.25 -13.48 17.34
C ASP A 202 9.20 -12.47 16.84
N LEU A 203 7.98 -12.93 16.57
CA LEU A 203 6.86 -12.05 16.17
C LEU A 203 6.39 -11.20 17.35
N VAL A 204 6.37 -11.76 18.56
CA VAL A 204 6.00 -11.03 19.78
C VAL A 204 7.02 -9.94 20.09
N ALA A 205 8.31 -10.23 19.96
CA ALA A 205 9.39 -9.26 20.15
C ALA A 205 9.27 -8.12 19.14
N LEU A 206 9.05 -8.42 17.86
CA LEU A 206 8.83 -7.44 16.80
C LEU A 206 7.64 -6.52 17.13
N LEU A 207 6.48 -7.10 17.48
CA LEU A 207 5.30 -6.31 17.83
C LEU A 207 5.55 -5.43 19.06
N SER A 208 6.22 -5.97 20.09
CA SER A 208 6.54 -5.22 21.30
C SER A 208 7.44 -4.02 21.02
N ARG A 209 8.48 -4.21 20.19
CA ARG A 209 9.38 -3.12 19.78
C ARG A 209 8.65 -2.05 18.96
N ALA A 210 7.89 -2.47 17.95
CA ALA A 210 7.12 -1.54 17.10
C ALA A 210 6.12 -0.69 17.91
N THR A 211 5.49 -1.29 18.94
CA THR A 211 4.59 -0.53 19.84
C THR A 211 5.33 0.41 20.80
N SER A 212 6.56 0.06 21.18
CA SER A 212 7.39 0.88 22.07
C SER A 212 7.95 2.11 21.36
N GLU A 213 8.32 1.98 20.09
CA GLU A 213 8.76 3.09 19.24
C GLU A 213 7.60 4.03 18.85
N GLN A 214 6.36 3.52 18.78
CA GLN A 214 5.16 4.35 18.65
C GLN A 214 4.76 5.08 19.96
N ALA A 215 5.35 4.73 21.10
CA ALA A 215 5.01 5.28 22.41
C ALA A 215 5.83 6.53 22.83
N VAL A 216 6.64 7.11 21.94
CA VAL A 216 7.37 8.36 22.19
C VAL A 216 7.11 9.35 21.05
N PRO A 217 6.42 10.47 21.34
CA PRO A 217 7.18 11.67 21.66
C PRO A 217 6.66 12.29 22.96
N ALA A 218 7.32 12.00 24.07
CA ALA A 218 7.23 12.79 25.27
C ALA A 218 8.64 13.26 25.62
N ALA A 219 8.88 14.53 25.30
CA ALA A 219 9.87 15.45 25.88
C ALA A 219 11.28 14.92 26.19
N GLU A 220 12.26 15.47 25.48
CA GLU A 220 13.52 15.85 26.12
C GLU A 220 13.74 17.35 25.94
N ASP A 221 13.74 18.05 27.09
CA ASP A 221 14.05 19.46 27.28
C ASP A 221 15.50 19.76 26.95
N GLY A 222 15.74 20.94 26.35
CA GLY A 222 17.09 21.51 26.24
C GLY A 222 17.18 22.76 25.38
N ALA A 223 16.95 23.91 26.01
CA ALA A 223 17.32 25.29 25.62
C ALA A 223 16.30 26.12 24.80
N ASP A 224 15.75 27.12 25.51
CA ASP A 224 15.19 28.40 25.04
C ASP A 224 14.68 28.44 23.59
N SER A 225 13.40 28.13 23.44
CA SER A 225 12.58 28.67 22.37
C SER A 225 11.22 29.01 22.95
N VAL A 226 10.92 30.31 22.99
CA VAL A 226 9.61 30.85 23.36
C VAL A 226 8.58 30.23 22.42
N VAL A 227 7.86 29.23 22.93
CA VAL A 227 6.67 28.67 22.29
C VAL A 227 5.59 29.75 22.35
N PRO A 228 5.01 30.20 21.22
CA PRO A 228 3.81 31.03 21.28
C PRO A 228 2.70 30.18 21.89
N GLU A 229 2.09 30.66 22.98
CA GLU A 229 0.86 30.10 23.53
C GLU A 229 -0.13 29.80 22.39
N PRO A 230 -0.76 28.62 22.36
CA PRO A 230 -1.86 28.39 21.44
C PRO A 230 -2.93 29.44 21.74
N PRO A 231 -3.51 30.10 20.71
CA PRO A 231 -4.58 31.05 20.94
C PRO A 231 -5.72 30.38 21.71
N PRO A 232 -6.40 31.11 22.61
CA PRO A 232 -7.39 30.56 23.50
C PRO A 232 -8.42 29.78 22.69
N THR A 233 -8.65 28.54 23.13
CA THR A 233 -9.62 27.59 22.60
C THR A 233 -10.94 28.28 22.28
N ALA A 234 -11.11 28.61 21.00
CA ALA A 234 -12.41 28.93 20.46
C ALA A 234 -13.31 27.73 20.74
N THR A 235 -14.45 28.00 21.37
CA THR A 235 -15.49 27.03 21.67
C THR A 235 -15.87 26.34 20.35
N ARG A 236 -15.37 25.11 20.12
CA ARG A 236 -15.59 24.37 18.88
C ARG A 236 -17.08 24.07 18.73
N THR A 237 -17.72 24.64 17.71
CA THR A 237 -19.04 24.22 17.27
C THR A 237 -18.93 22.81 16.73
N ALA A 238 -19.55 21.84 17.41
CA ALA A 238 -19.73 20.50 16.89
C ALA A 238 -20.55 20.60 15.59
N GLY A 239 -19.93 20.32 14.44
CA GLY A 239 -20.61 20.37 13.14
C GLY A 239 -19.74 20.66 11.90
N THR A 240 -18.47 21.04 12.04
CA THR A 240 -17.61 21.48 10.90
C THR A 240 -16.36 20.63 10.63
N CYS A 241 -16.17 19.52 11.36
CA CYS A 241 -14.98 18.69 11.19
C CYS A 241 -15.01 17.96 9.84
N CYS A 242 -13.85 17.86 9.19
CA CYS A 242 -13.67 17.12 7.94
C CYS A 242 -12.77 15.91 8.19
N LEU A 243 -13.20 14.74 7.73
CA LEU A 243 -12.51 13.47 7.95
C LEU A 243 -12.04 12.89 6.62
N LEU A 244 -10.88 12.26 6.65
CA LEU A 244 -10.36 11.39 5.59
C LEU A 244 -10.34 9.97 6.13
N SER A 245 -10.83 9.00 5.37
CA SER A 245 -10.80 7.59 5.73
C SER A 245 -10.28 6.73 4.58
N SER A 246 -9.45 5.74 4.90
CA SER A 246 -8.85 4.82 3.95
C SER A 246 -9.75 3.61 3.73
N VAL A 247 -9.90 3.19 2.47
CA VAL A 247 -10.56 1.94 2.10
C VAL A 247 -9.64 1.17 1.16
N SER A 248 -9.48 -0.12 1.46
CA SER A 248 -8.70 -1.06 0.66
C SER A 248 -9.58 -2.23 0.26
N ASP A 249 -9.17 -2.95 -0.78
CA ASP A 249 -9.79 -4.21 -1.16
C ASP A 249 -9.76 -5.18 0.04
N ASP A 250 -10.80 -6.01 0.15
CA ASP A 250 -10.84 -7.12 1.08
C ASP A 250 -11.09 -8.43 0.34
N ARG A 251 -11.13 -9.53 1.10
CA ARG A 251 -11.22 -10.88 0.52
C ARG A 251 -12.53 -11.15 -0.23
N GLU A 252 -13.55 -10.32 -0.02
CA GLU A 252 -14.88 -10.53 -0.57
C GLU A 252 -15.23 -9.51 -1.65
N ARG A 253 -14.67 -8.28 -1.56
CA ARG A 253 -15.00 -7.18 -2.48
C ARG A 253 -13.83 -6.22 -2.70
N THR A 254 -13.85 -5.58 -3.86
CA THR A 254 -13.01 -4.39 -4.11
C THR A 254 -13.42 -3.23 -3.22
N ALA A 255 -12.49 -2.30 -2.96
CA ALA A 255 -12.73 -1.08 -2.21
C ALA A 255 -13.90 -0.27 -2.80
N GLU A 256 -13.97 -0.18 -4.13
CA GLU A 256 -15.04 0.53 -4.84
C GLU A 256 -16.42 -0.10 -4.58
N GLN A 257 -16.51 -1.43 -4.64
CA GLN A 257 -17.74 -2.16 -4.31
C GLN A 257 -18.12 -1.98 -2.84
N ALA A 258 -17.15 -2.00 -1.92
CA ALA A 258 -17.39 -1.79 -0.49
C ALA A 258 -17.91 -0.36 -0.20
N ILE A 259 -17.26 0.66 -0.78
CA ILE A 259 -17.67 2.07 -0.66
C ILE A 259 -19.10 2.25 -1.17
N ARG A 260 -19.37 1.81 -2.40
CA ARG A 260 -20.70 1.93 -3.02
C ARG A 260 -21.76 1.23 -2.17
N ALA A 261 -21.53 -0.02 -1.80
CA ALA A 261 -22.51 -0.80 -1.05
C ALA A 261 -22.85 -0.18 0.32
N LEU A 262 -21.87 0.39 1.01
CA LEU A 262 -22.10 1.09 2.29
C LEU A 262 -22.86 2.40 2.08
N LEU A 263 -22.36 3.27 1.21
CA LEU A 263 -22.93 4.60 0.99
C LEU A 263 -24.35 4.55 0.39
N ASP A 264 -24.64 3.59 -0.49
CA ASP A 264 -25.98 3.38 -1.06
C ASP A 264 -27.03 3.00 0.01
N THR A 265 -26.59 2.38 1.11
CA THR A 265 -27.47 2.07 2.25
C THR A 265 -27.56 3.21 3.27
N GLY A 266 -26.84 4.32 3.05
CA GLY A 266 -26.79 5.45 3.96
C GLY A 266 -25.93 5.18 5.20
N TRP A 267 -24.95 4.28 5.12
CA TRP A 267 -24.06 3.93 6.23
C TRP A 267 -22.59 4.00 5.85
N TYR A 268 -21.75 4.15 6.86
CA TYR A 268 -20.32 3.90 6.79
C TYR A 268 -19.87 3.15 8.05
N ALA A 269 -18.76 2.41 7.98
CA ALA A 269 -18.24 1.60 9.08
C ALA A 269 -16.73 1.73 9.23
N PHE A 270 -16.23 1.56 10.46
CA PHE A 270 -14.80 1.64 10.76
C PHE A 270 -14.39 0.72 11.93
N GLY A 271 -13.07 0.52 12.05
CA GLY A 271 -12.47 -0.43 13.00
C GLY A 271 -12.36 0.12 14.42
N GLU A 272 -12.21 -0.77 15.41
CA GLU A 272 -12.17 -0.42 16.84
C GLU A 272 -11.13 0.66 17.19
N LYS A 273 -9.96 0.62 16.55
CA LYS A 273 -8.83 1.52 16.82
C LYS A 273 -8.84 2.82 16.00
N THR A 274 -9.97 3.17 15.39
CA THR A 274 -10.05 4.36 14.52
C THR A 274 -9.89 5.64 15.35
N PRO A 275 -8.83 6.45 15.14
CA PRO A 275 -8.50 7.58 16.01
C PRO A 275 -9.58 8.66 16.04
N VAL A 276 -10.28 8.84 14.92
CA VAL A 276 -11.28 9.89 14.72
C VAL A 276 -12.69 9.54 15.20
N ARG A 277 -12.88 8.42 15.90
CA ARG A 277 -14.22 8.00 16.38
C ARG A 277 -14.95 9.12 17.15
N LYS A 278 -14.22 9.87 17.97
CA LYS A 278 -14.78 10.97 18.78
C LYS A 278 -15.18 12.21 17.97
N LEU A 279 -14.70 12.31 16.73
CA LEU A 279 -14.98 13.41 15.81
C LEU A 279 -16.17 13.11 14.88
N VAL A 280 -16.70 11.88 14.93
CA VAL A 280 -17.90 11.48 14.18
C VAL A 280 -19.11 12.09 14.85
N ALA A 281 -19.62 13.17 14.25
CA ALA A 281 -20.82 13.87 14.70
C ALA A 281 -21.67 14.30 13.49
N PRO A 282 -23.00 14.43 13.65
CA PRO A 282 -23.86 14.98 12.61
C PRO A 282 -23.36 16.32 12.08
N GLY A 283 -23.39 16.49 10.75
CA GLY A 283 -22.90 17.69 10.05
C GLY A 283 -21.42 17.64 9.67
N ALA A 284 -20.60 16.80 10.32
CA ALA A 284 -19.23 16.57 9.89
C ALA A 284 -19.19 15.95 8.48
N ARG A 285 -18.09 16.18 7.76
CA ARG A 285 -17.90 15.69 6.39
C ARG A 285 -16.84 14.60 6.35
N ILE A 286 -16.99 13.63 5.46
CA ILE A 286 -16.01 12.56 5.26
C ILE A 286 -15.69 12.39 3.78
N CYS A 287 -14.41 12.18 3.46
CA CYS A 287 -13.93 11.77 2.15
C CYS A 287 -13.19 10.43 2.24
N LEU A 288 -13.28 9.63 1.19
CA LEU A 288 -12.82 8.24 1.17
C LEU A 288 -11.69 8.06 0.17
N TYR A 289 -10.52 7.71 0.68
CA TYR A 289 -9.35 7.36 -0.13
C TYR A 289 -9.33 5.86 -0.40
N GLN A 290 -9.32 5.49 -1.68
CA GLN A 290 -9.10 4.14 -2.15
C GLN A 290 -7.60 3.91 -2.43
N SER A 291 -7.02 2.92 -1.76
CA SER A 291 -5.64 2.50 -1.97
C SER A 291 -5.33 2.20 -3.44
N GLY A 292 -4.19 2.69 -3.93
CA GLY A 292 -3.78 2.56 -5.33
C GLY A 292 -4.55 3.42 -6.33
N LYS A 293 -5.58 4.19 -5.92
CA LYS A 293 -6.42 4.98 -6.83
C LYS A 293 -6.46 6.47 -6.48
N GLY A 294 -6.78 6.84 -5.24
CA GLY A 294 -6.95 8.22 -4.81
C GLY A 294 -8.23 8.43 -4.00
N VAL A 295 -8.62 9.69 -3.74
CA VAL A 295 -9.93 9.99 -3.15
C VAL A 295 -11.01 9.78 -4.20
N VAL A 296 -12.05 9.03 -3.86
CA VAL A 296 -13.06 8.56 -4.82
C VAL A 296 -14.50 8.81 -4.40
N ALA A 297 -14.72 9.23 -3.16
CA ALA A 297 -16.05 9.50 -2.65
C ALA A 297 -16.03 10.50 -1.49
N GLU A 298 -17.16 11.13 -1.26
CA GLU A 298 -17.45 11.91 -0.06
C GLU A 298 -18.88 11.72 0.41
N ALA A 299 -19.15 12.06 1.67
CA ALA A 299 -20.50 12.13 2.23
C ALA A 299 -20.53 13.05 3.45
N THR A 300 -21.75 13.42 3.88
CA THR A 300 -21.99 14.12 5.15
C THR A 300 -22.44 13.13 6.21
N ILE A 301 -21.85 13.21 7.40
CA ILE A 301 -22.20 12.40 8.56
C ILE A 301 -23.55 12.86 9.12
N ALA A 302 -24.46 11.92 9.34
CA ALA A 302 -25.84 12.18 9.77
C ALA A 302 -26.16 11.62 11.18
N SER A 303 -25.25 10.86 11.79
CA SER A 303 -25.39 10.37 13.15
C SER A 303 -24.05 10.34 13.88
N GLU A 304 -24.10 10.24 15.20
CA GLU A 304 -22.93 9.83 15.99
C GLU A 304 -22.52 8.39 15.63
N ALA A 305 -21.28 8.04 15.99
CA ALA A 305 -20.79 6.68 15.85
C ALA A 305 -21.43 5.76 16.91
N GLU A 306 -21.96 4.64 16.46
CA GLU A 306 -22.54 3.60 17.32
C GLU A 306 -21.89 2.24 17.05
N ARG A 307 -21.91 1.35 18.06
CA ARG A 307 -21.57 -0.05 17.84
C ARG A 307 -22.70 -0.73 17.08
N GLY A 308 -22.33 -1.50 16.08
CA GLY A 308 -23.28 -2.29 15.30
C GLY A 308 -22.72 -2.70 13.95
N VAL A 309 -23.49 -3.53 13.26
CA VAL A 309 -23.14 -4.00 11.92
C VAL A 309 -23.81 -3.09 10.89
N ALA A 310 -23.04 -2.35 10.11
CA ALA A 310 -23.61 -1.58 9.00
C ALA A 310 -24.26 -2.53 7.97
N PRO A 311 -25.39 -2.13 7.35
CA PRO A 311 -25.94 -2.84 6.21
C PRO A 311 -24.89 -3.02 5.11
N ALA A 312 -25.05 -4.07 4.31
CA ALA A 312 -24.14 -4.43 3.23
C ALA A 312 -22.68 -4.73 3.63
N LEU A 313 -22.34 -4.82 4.92
CA LEU A 313 -21.08 -5.48 5.34
C LEU A 313 -21.18 -6.99 5.10
N THR A 314 -20.16 -7.52 4.44
CA THR A 314 -19.95 -8.95 4.26
C THR A 314 -19.51 -9.59 5.57
N PRO A 315 -19.67 -10.92 5.75
CA PRO A 315 -19.33 -11.61 6.99
C PRO A 315 -17.94 -11.28 7.54
N LEU A 316 -16.89 -11.32 6.72
CA LEU A 316 -15.52 -11.03 7.16
C LEU A 316 -15.35 -9.58 7.61
N ALA A 317 -15.99 -8.64 6.91
CA ALA A 317 -15.91 -7.22 7.23
C ALA A 317 -16.61 -6.87 8.55
N ARG A 318 -17.62 -7.65 8.98
CA ARG A 318 -18.35 -7.41 10.25
C ARG A 318 -17.48 -7.57 11.48
N GLU A 319 -16.54 -8.51 11.45
CA GLU A 319 -15.60 -8.75 12.55
C GLU A 319 -14.58 -7.60 12.68
N LYS A 320 -14.22 -7.00 11.53
CA LYS A 320 -13.20 -5.94 11.46
C LYS A 320 -13.75 -4.54 11.75
N TYR A 321 -15.01 -4.28 11.44
CA TYR A 321 -15.62 -2.94 11.50
C TYR A 321 -16.85 -2.89 12.42
N PRO A 322 -16.64 -2.92 13.75
CA PRO A 322 -17.74 -2.98 14.73
C PRO A 322 -18.42 -1.63 14.99
N TRP A 323 -17.92 -0.52 14.41
CA TRP A 323 -18.48 0.81 14.55
C TRP A 323 -19.09 1.29 13.24
N ARG A 324 -20.22 1.97 13.31
CA ARG A 324 -20.95 2.52 12.16
C ARG A 324 -21.55 3.88 12.45
N PHE A 325 -21.83 4.63 11.40
CA PHE A 325 -22.64 5.86 11.46
C PHE A 325 -23.42 6.04 10.17
N LYS A 326 -24.52 6.79 10.26
CA LYS A 326 -25.31 7.17 9.09
C LYS A 326 -24.63 8.27 8.31
N VAL A 327 -24.78 8.22 7.00
CA VAL A 327 -24.31 9.23 6.07
C VAL A 327 -25.43 9.66 5.14
N VAL A 328 -25.34 10.89 4.66
CA VAL A 328 -26.26 11.48 3.67
C VAL A 328 -25.46 12.19 2.59
N GLN A 329 -26.12 12.46 1.46
CA GLN A 329 -25.54 13.15 0.32
C GLN A 329 -24.22 12.52 -0.19
N PRO A 330 -24.16 11.18 -0.37
CA PRO A 330 -22.95 10.56 -0.89
C PRO A 330 -22.71 11.03 -2.33
N ARG A 331 -21.46 11.41 -2.63
CA ARG A 331 -21.00 11.69 -3.98
C ARG A 331 -19.88 10.72 -4.32
N LEU A 332 -20.07 9.95 -5.38
CA LEU A 332 -19.14 8.94 -5.87
C LEU A 332 -18.51 9.43 -7.17
N PHE A 333 -17.19 9.37 -7.28
CA PHE A 333 -16.42 9.84 -8.42
C PHE A 333 -15.28 8.86 -8.76
N PHE A 334 -15.61 7.57 -8.81
CA PHE A 334 -14.65 6.50 -9.08
C PHE A 334 -13.90 6.66 -10.41
N ASP A 335 -14.51 7.23 -11.44
CA ASP A 335 -13.89 7.39 -12.76
C ASP A 335 -12.91 8.57 -12.83
N GLN A 336 -12.98 9.47 -11.85
CA GLN A 336 -12.11 10.64 -11.75
C GLN A 336 -11.64 10.77 -10.31
N PRO A 337 -10.71 9.94 -9.82
CA PRO A 337 -10.21 10.08 -8.47
C PRO A 337 -9.36 11.35 -8.32
N VAL A 338 -9.34 11.93 -7.13
CA VAL A 338 -8.32 12.94 -6.77
C VAL A 338 -7.03 12.22 -6.37
N VAL A 339 -5.98 12.42 -7.17
CA VAL A 339 -4.73 11.65 -7.11
C VAL A 339 -3.76 12.27 -6.10
N VAL A 340 -3.75 11.72 -4.88
CA VAL A 340 -2.85 12.16 -3.79
C VAL A 340 -1.38 11.82 -4.07
N SER A 341 -1.08 10.88 -4.97
CA SER A 341 0.29 10.53 -5.37
C SER A 341 0.98 11.59 -6.24
N ASP A 342 0.28 12.66 -6.63
CA ASP A 342 0.88 13.79 -7.34
C ASP A 342 1.54 14.75 -6.33
N VAL A 343 2.86 14.91 -6.44
CA VAL A 343 3.65 15.81 -5.58
C VAL A 343 3.11 17.24 -5.64
N THR A 344 2.75 17.73 -6.83
CA THR A 344 2.25 19.11 -7.03
C THR A 344 0.87 19.31 -6.43
N PHE A 345 0.10 18.24 -6.29
CA PHE A 345 -1.16 18.27 -5.56
C PHE A 345 -0.89 18.35 -4.05
N ARG A 346 0.06 17.55 -3.53
CA ARG A 346 0.41 17.56 -2.11
C ARG A 346 0.98 18.90 -1.65
N GLU A 347 1.72 19.62 -2.50
CA GLU A 347 2.19 20.98 -2.23
C GLU A 347 1.08 21.98 -1.90
N LYS A 348 -0.16 21.71 -2.36
CA LYS A 348 -1.32 22.57 -2.11
C LYS A 348 -2.03 22.25 -0.79
N LEU A 349 -1.73 21.11 -0.17
CA LEU A 349 -2.41 20.67 1.05
C LEU A 349 -1.75 21.28 2.29
N ASP A 350 -2.57 21.80 3.20
CA ASP A 350 -2.16 22.32 4.51
C ASP A 350 -1.37 21.26 5.29
N ALA A 351 -1.80 20.00 5.20
CA ALA A 351 -1.13 18.87 5.84
C ALA A 351 0.36 18.71 5.45
N PHE A 352 0.78 19.27 4.31
CA PHE A 352 2.15 19.19 3.80
C PHE A 352 2.96 20.49 3.91
N GLN A 353 2.40 21.60 4.42
CA GLN A 353 3.11 22.89 4.50
C GLN A 353 4.44 22.82 5.28
N ASN A 354 4.54 21.92 6.27
CA ASN A 354 5.73 21.72 7.10
C ASN A 354 6.41 20.36 6.86
N ARG A 355 6.13 19.71 5.73
CA ARG A 355 6.67 18.39 5.38
C ARG A 355 7.16 18.40 3.95
N ASP A 356 8.13 17.54 3.63
CA ASP A 356 8.57 17.33 2.25
C ASP A 356 7.43 16.69 1.43
N PRO A 357 6.83 17.38 0.44
CA PRO A 357 5.76 16.81 -0.39
C PRO A 357 6.24 15.67 -1.28
N ALA A 358 7.54 15.57 -1.55
CA ALA A 358 8.14 14.45 -2.26
C ALA A 358 8.55 13.29 -1.34
N GLY A 359 8.44 13.47 -0.01
CA GLY A 359 8.76 12.46 0.99
C GLY A 359 7.67 11.39 1.17
N SER A 360 7.82 10.57 2.22
CA SER A 360 6.78 9.61 2.60
C SER A 360 5.48 10.34 2.94
N TRP A 361 4.39 9.90 2.32
CA TRP A 361 3.08 10.55 2.41
C TRP A 361 1.97 9.60 2.86
N ALA A 362 2.22 8.30 2.94
CA ALA A 362 1.18 7.33 3.25
C ALA A 362 0.57 7.53 4.64
N TRP A 363 1.33 8.12 5.58
CA TRP A 363 0.80 8.58 6.87
C TRP A 363 -0.48 9.40 6.71
N PHE A 364 -0.60 10.22 5.65
CA PHE A 364 -1.76 11.05 5.38
C PHE A 364 -3.01 10.22 5.02
N VAL A 365 -2.85 9.08 4.35
CA VAL A 365 -3.97 8.30 3.80
C VAL A 365 -4.17 6.92 4.41
N GLN A 366 -3.23 6.39 5.20
CA GLN A 366 -3.27 5.01 5.74
C GLN A 366 -4.25 4.84 6.90
N ALA A 367 -4.49 5.90 7.67
CA ALA A 367 -5.36 5.88 8.84
C ALA A 367 -6.36 7.02 8.77
N ALA A 368 -7.57 6.75 9.27
CA ALA A 368 -8.60 7.78 9.29
C ALA A 368 -8.18 8.94 10.22
N ARG A 369 -8.36 10.16 9.74
CA ARG A 369 -7.83 11.38 10.37
C ARG A 369 -8.73 12.59 10.12
N GLU A 370 -8.59 13.59 10.98
CA GLU A 370 -9.12 14.93 10.74
C GLU A 370 -8.24 15.62 9.68
N VAL A 371 -8.87 16.35 8.76
CA VAL A 371 -8.22 17.20 7.75
C VAL A 371 -8.80 18.60 7.86
N THR A 372 -8.05 19.61 7.40
CA THR A 372 -8.56 20.98 7.36
C THR A 372 -9.72 21.07 6.37
N GLU A 373 -10.56 22.10 6.51
CA GLU A 373 -11.62 22.36 5.53
C GLU A 373 -11.02 22.65 4.14
N HIS A 374 -9.90 23.36 4.08
CA HIS A 374 -9.18 23.62 2.84
C HIS A 374 -8.73 22.31 2.16
N ASP A 375 -8.06 21.41 2.90
CA ASP A 375 -7.63 20.12 2.38
C ASP A 375 -8.81 19.27 1.92
N TYR A 376 -9.89 19.22 2.71
CA TYR A 376 -11.10 18.51 2.34
C TYR A 376 -11.67 19.00 1.00
N LEU A 377 -11.77 20.33 0.83
CA LEU A 377 -12.24 20.91 -0.41
C LEU A 377 -11.31 20.58 -1.58
N LEU A 378 -9.99 20.59 -1.41
CA LEU A 378 -9.07 20.16 -2.48
C LEU A 378 -9.23 18.67 -2.83
N LEU A 379 -9.48 17.83 -1.83
CA LEU A 379 -9.66 16.38 -1.98
C LEU A 379 -11.01 15.99 -2.61
N THR A 380 -11.99 16.91 -2.67
CA THR A 380 -13.32 16.59 -3.19
C THR A 380 -13.85 17.55 -4.26
N ASN A 381 -13.41 18.80 -4.32
CA ASN A 381 -13.89 19.81 -5.28
C ASN A 381 -13.26 19.72 -6.67
N GLY A 382 -12.32 18.82 -6.93
CA GLY A 382 -11.84 18.52 -8.28
C GLY A 382 -12.95 18.19 -9.30
N HIS A 383 -14.17 17.91 -8.81
CA HIS A 383 -15.36 17.58 -9.61
C HIS A 383 -16.51 18.59 -9.49
N GLN A 384 -16.30 19.76 -8.85
CA GLN A 384 -17.30 20.85 -8.80
C GLN A 384 -17.20 21.81 -9.99
N VAL A 385 -16.24 21.63 -10.90
CA VAL A 385 -16.11 22.42 -12.13
C VAL A 385 -16.29 21.52 -13.35
N ARG A 386 -17.54 21.22 -13.71
CA ARG A 386 -18.00 21.03 -15.10
C ARG A 386 -19.47 21.38 -15.22
#